data_AF-A0A1D2MKX9-F1
#
_entry.id   AF-A0A1D2MKX9-F1
#
_cell.length_a   1.000
_cell.length_b   1.000
_cell.length_c   1.000
_cell.angle_alpha   90.00
_cell.angle_beta   90.00
_cell.angle_gamma   90.00
#
_symmetry.space_group_name_H-M   'P 1'
#
loop_
_entity.id
_entity.type
_entity.pdbx_description
1 polymer ?
#
loop_
_entity_poly.entity_id
_entity_poly.type
_entity_poly.pdbx_seq_one_letter_code
_entity_poly.pdbx_strand_id
1 'polypeptide(L)'
;MFYRTSIFDRLVTSKLEESEYAKTTRDLLAKYIVQPLRTEFYCSSERAMKLRSHLRTLNQDIMGSFMDVEQLLYLLVEDALKEQEFIRYSGGGGDYMHLMSIDISDNSSMITVQNNFETSMELNGNLKLKNVPNPGLILGLPRSDGKFVNYEAVIPNTELNIQHLMEPATCETCSQPASWEIIKKENAEVLQTSCDKCLDCVLREKDDTSIVMSRAKMRLLAIICISASHFTAFIRDSMGSGEWLYFDSMAGGYP
;
A
#
# COMPACT_ATOMS: atom_id res chain seq x y z
N MET A 1 2.17 -6.70 3.60
CA MET A 1 2.18 -5.46 4.42
C MET A 1 3.20 -5.49 5.56
N PHE A 2 3.31 -6.56 6.37
CA PHE A 2 4.13 -6.52 7.60
C PHE A 2 5.36 -7.44 7.63
N TYR A 3 5.42 -8.42 6.72
CA TYR A 3 6.58 -9.30 6.59
C TYR A 3 7.76 -8.52 6.01
N ARG A 4 8.85 -8.42 6.78
CA ARG A 4 10.14 -7.89 6.32
C ARG A 4 10.11 -6.51 5.64
N THR A 5 9.17 -5.65 6.04
CA THR A 5 9.10 -4.21 5.69
C THR A 5 8.61 -3.41 6.89
N SER A 6 9.09 -2.18 7.07
CA SER A 6 8.66 -1.24 8.12
C SER A 6 7.72 -0.13 7.61
N ILE A 7 7.43 -0.11 6.31
CA ILE A 7 6.67 0.96 5.65
C ILE A 7 5.26 1.12 6.24
N PHE A 8 4.64 0.02 6.65
CA PHE A 8 3.30 0.00 7.25
C PHE A 8 3.33 0.06 8.79
N ASP A 9 4.46 0.39 9.43
CA ASP A 9 4.58 0.38 10.91
C ASP A 9 3.68 1.41 11.59
N ARG A 10 3.28 2.46 10.88
CA ARG A 10 2.25 3.39 11.35
C ARG A 10 0.95 2.68 11.71
N LEU A 11 0.59 1.60 10.99
CA LEU A 11 -0.60 0.81 11.26
C LEU A 11 -0.53 0.02 12.58
N VAL A 12 0.65 -0.14 13.19
CA VAL A 12 0.85 -0.82 14.47
C VAL A 12 1.40 0.08 15.58
N THR A 13 1.57 1.37 15.30
CA THR A 13 2.06 2.35 16.27
C THR A 13 0.88 3.01 16.98
N SER A 14 0.89 3.02 18.32
CA SER A 14 -0.17 3.63 19.13
C SER A 14 -0.36 5.10 18.78
N LYS A 15 -1.62 5.56 18.80
CA LYS A 15 -1.99 6.96 18.51
C LYS A 15 -2.45 7.66 19.79
N LEU A 16 -2.27 8.98 19.85
CA LEU A 16 -2.73 9.79 20.98
C LEU A 16 -4.27 9.82 21.07
N GLU A 17 -4.93 9.91 19.92
CA GLU A 17 -6.39 9.93 19.79
C GLU A 17 -6.83 8.73 18.93
N GLU A 18 -7.31 7.67 19.56
CA GLU A 18 -7.95 6.53 18.88
C GLU A 18 -9.04 5.89 19.75
N SER A 19 -10.00 5.21 19.12
CA SER A 19 -11.03 4.47 19.84
C SER A 19 -10.42 3.26 20.56
N GLU A 20 -11.08 2.78 21.63
CA GLU A 20 -10.65 1.56 22.32
C GLU A 20 -10.61 0.34 21.38
N TYR A 21 -11.53 0.30 20.40
CA TYR A 21 -11.56 -0.74 19.38
C TYR A 21 -10.34 -0.68 18.45
N ALA A 22 -9.99 0.51 17.94
CA ALA A 22 -8.83 0.71 17.08
C ALA A 22 -7.53 0.38 17.82
N LYS A 23 -7.40 0.83 19.07
CA LYS A 23 -6.27 0.50 19.95
C LYS A 23 -6.14 -1.02 20.13
N THR A 24 -7.24 -1.69 20.45
CA THR A 24 -7.24 -3.16 20.63
C THR A 24 -6.87 -3.87 19.34
N THR A 25 -7.43 -3.45 18.19
CA THR A 25 -7.08 -4.00 16.87
C THR A 25 -5.58 -3.87 16.62
N ARG A 26 -5.01 -2.69 16.91
CA ARG A 26 -3.60 -2.39 16.75
C ARG A 26 -2.70 -3.26 17.61
N ASP A 27 -3.05 -3.42 18.88
CA ASP A 27 -2.33 -4.27 19.83
C ASP A 27 -2.36 -5.75 19.38
N LEU A 28 -3.53 -6.23 18.92
CA LEU A 28 -3.66 -7.59 18.41
C LEU A 28 -2.82 -7.80 17.14
N LEU A 29 -2.88 -6.85 16.20
CA LEU A 29 -2.09 -6.89 14.96
C LEU A 29 -0.59 -6.88 15.27
N ALA A 30 -0.13 -5.96 16.13
CA ALA A 30 1.26 -5.85 16.53
C ALA A 30 1.77 -7.13 17.21
N LYS A 31 1.06 -7.59 18.24
CA LYS A 31 1.47 -8.68 19.13
C LYS A 31 1.33 -10.06 18.50
N TYR A 32 0.24 -10.31 17.77
CA TYR A 32 -0.07 -11.66 17.29
C TYR A 32 0.26 -11.87 15.81
N ILE A 33 0.45 -10.81 15.02
CA ILE A 33 0.83 -10.94 13.61
C ILE A 33 2.24 -10.42 13.39
N VAL A 34 2.46 -9.12 13.62
CA VAL A 34 3.68 -8.43 13.16
C VAL A 34 4.92 -8.90 13.90
N GLN A 35 4.88 -8.93 15.23
CA GLN A 35 6.01 -9.37 16.05
C GLN A 35 6.42 -10.82 15.73
N PRO A 36 5.51 -11.82 15.72
CA PRO A 36 5.80 -13.18 15.28
C PRO A 36 6.46 -13.26 13.89
N LEU A 37 5.86 -12.60 12.89
CA LEU A 37 6.37 -12.64 11.51
C LEU A 37 7.78 -12.04 11.40
N ARG A 38 8.14 -11.07 12.23
CA ARG A 38 9.45 -10.40 12.17
C ARG A 38 10.52 -11.04 13.05
N THR A 39 10.14 -11.75 14.11
CA THR A 39 11.08 -12.34 15.07
C THR A 39 11.25 -13.85 14.88
N GLU A 40 10.16 -14.55 14.61
CA GLU A 40 10.12 -16.01 14.46
C GLU A 40 10.03 -16.44 12.98
N PHE A 41 9.82 -15.49 12.05
CA PHE A 41 9.52 -15.74 10.63
C PHE A 41 8.30 -16.65 10.41
N TYR A 42 7.45 -16.76 11.43
CA TYR A 42 6.31 -17.65 11.46
C TYR A 42 5.18 -17.04 12.29
N CYS A 43 3.95 -17.16 11.79
CA CYS A 43 2.74 -16.79 12.52
C CYS A 43 1.74 -17.94 12.40
N SER A 44 1.39 -18.56 13.52
CA SER A 44 0.42 -19.66 13.52
C SER A 44 -0.98 -19.16 13.18
N SER A 45 -1.81 -20.09 12.67
CA SER A 45 -3.24 -19.83 12.44
C SER A 45 -3.96 -19.42 13.73
N GLU A 46 -3.62 -20.01 14.88
CA GLU A 46 -4.18 -19.66 16.18
C GLU A 46 -3.93 -18.19 16.56
N ARG A 47 -2.71 -17.69 16.29
CA ARG A 47 -2.39 -16.27 16.51
C ARG A 47 -3.20 -15.38 15.55
N ALA A 48 -3.31 -15.76 14.28
CA ALA A 48 -4.12 -15.05 13.30
C ALA A 48 -5.62 -15.05 13.66
N MET A 49 -6.15 -16.14 14.23
CA MET A 49 -7.53 -16.23 14.69
C MET A 49 -7.87 -15.25 15.81
N LYS A 50 -6.91 -14.82 16.64
CA LYS A 50 -7.14 -13.80 17.66
C LYS A 50 -7.56 -12.47 17.03
N LEU A 51 -6.85 -12.04 15.98
CA LEU A 51 -7.20 -10.84 15.23
C LEU A 51 -8.55 -11.01 14.52
N ARG A 52 -8.75 -12.14 13.82
CA ARG A 52 -10.02 -12.37 13.11
C ARG A 52 -11.23 -12.42 14.05
N SER A 53 -11.08 -12.99 15.25
CA SER A 53 -12.15 -13.05 16.25
C SER A 53 -12.56 -11.66 16.75
N HIS A 54 -11.60 -10.74 16.81
CA HIS A 54 -11.86 -9.34 17.14
C HIS A 54 -12.57 -8.62 15.98
N LEU A 55 -12.05 -8.76 14.74
CA LEU A 55 -12.66 -8.17 13.54
C LEU A 55 -14.07 -8.69 13.23
N ARG A 56 -14.41 -9.89 13.71
CA ARG A 56 -15.75 -10.49 13.58
C ARG A 56 -16.88 -9.59 14.06
N THR A 57 -16.61 -8.71 15.03
CA THR A 57 -17.64 -7.78 15.53
C THR A 57 -18.04 -6.72 14.51
N LEU A 58 -17.18 -6.44 13.53
CA LEU A 58 -17.44 -5.52 12.41
C LEU A 58 -18.00 -6.27 11.20
N ASN A 59 -17.42 -7.43 10.87
CA ASN A 59 -17.88 -8.25 9.77
C ASN A 59 -17.72 -9.75 10.08
N GLN A 60 -18.82 -10.49 10.10
CA GLN A 60 -18.82 -11.92 10.46
C GLN A 60 -18.14 -12.81 9.42
N ASP A 61 -18.07 -12.39 8.15
CA ASP A 61 -17.51 -13.18 7.04
C ASP A 61 -16.02 -13.51 7.24
N ILE A 62 -15.30 -12.70 8.02
CA ILE A 62 -13.88 -12.90 8.33
C ILE A 62 -13.57 -14.26 8.99
N MET A 63 -14.59 -14.95 9.52
CA MET A 63 -14.42 -16.23 10.23
C MET A 63 -14.38 -17.47 9.34
N GLY A 64 -14.86 -17.40 8.10
CA GLY A 64 -14.93 -18.61 7.28
C GLY A 64 -15.53 -18.43 5.89
N SER A 65 -16.12 -17.28 5.59
CA SER A 65 -16.51 -16.94 4.23
C SER A 65 -15.27 -16.58 3.40
N PHE A 66 -15.35 -16.77 2.08
CA PHE A 66 -14.36 -16.19 1.18
C PHE A 66 -14.46 -14.66 1.28
N MET A 67 -13.32 -14.02 1.56
CA MET A 67 -13.20 -12.57 1.67
C MET A 67 -12.07 -12.14 0.75
N ASP A 68 -12.37 -11.24 -0.18
CA ASP A 68 -11.35 -10.72 -1.09
C ASP A 68 -10.41 -9.76 -0.35
N VAL A 69 -9.21 -9.57 -0.90
CA VAL A 69 -8.14 -8.72 -0.35
C VAL A 69 -8.62 -7.29 -0.16
N GLU A 70 -9.45 -6.80 -1.10
CA GLU A 70 -10.07 -5.49 -1.02
C GLU A 70 -10.93 -5.37 0.24
N GLN A 71 -11.87 -6.28 0.43
CA GLN A 71 -12.79 -6.25 1.57
C GLN A 71 -12.03 -6.38 2.90
N LEU A 72 -10.98 -7.21 2.94
CA LEU A 72 -10.11 -7.32 4.12
C LEU A 72 -9.33 -6.02 4.39
N LEU A 73 -8.86 -5.35 3.34
CA LEU A 73 -8.14 -4.08 3.45
C LEU A 73 -9.03 -3.00 4.07
N TYR A 74 -10.23 -2.80 3.55
CA TYR A 74 -11.18 -1.81 4.10
C TYR A 74 -11.61 -2.17 5.53
N LEU A 75 -11.95 -3.44 5.79
CA LEU A 75 -12.32 -3.90 7.13
C LEU A 75 -11.22 -3.62 8.16
N LEU A 76 -9.96 -3.89 7.81
CA LEU A 76 -8.84 -3.68 8.73
C LEU A 76 -8.47 -2.20 8.85
N VAL A 77 -8.28 -1.50 7.73
CA VAL A 77 -7.65 -0.18 7.71
C VAL A 77 -8.67 0.94 7.96
N GLU A 78 -9.84 0.85 7.35
CA GLU A 78 -10.89 1.86 7.48
C GLU A 78 -11.79 1.59 8.69
N ASP A 79 -12.35 0.38 8.78
CA ASP A 79 -13.36 0.08 9.79
C ASP A 79 -12.75 -0.12 11.17
N ALA A 80 -11.71 -0.95 11.26
CA ALA A 80 -11.11 -1.30 12.53
C ALA A 80 -10.08 -0.28 13.01
N LEU A 81 -9.12 0.12 12.16
CA LEU A 81 -8.02 1.01 12.56
C LEU A 81 -8.31 2.51 12.38
N LYS A 82 -9.37 2.88 11.65
CA LYS A 82 -9.77 4.27 11.36
C LYS A 82 -8.60 5.11 10.83
N GLU A 83 -7.86 4.55 9.88
CA GLU A 83 -6.72 5.22 9.26
C GLU A 83 -7.18 6.26 8.23
N GLN A 84 -6.23 7.09 7.80
CA GLN A 84 -6.44 7.94 6.63
C GLN A 84 -6.11 7.19 5.35
N GLU A 85 -6.83 7.52 4.29
CA GLU A 85 -6.62 7.02 2.93
C GLU A 85 -5.15 7.13 2.51
N PHE A 86 -4.65 6.11 1.81
CA PHE A 86 -3.26 6.05 1.39
C PHE A 86 -2.99 6.88 0.14
N ILE A 87 -4.01 7.04 -0.69
CA ILE A 87 -4.00 7.73 -1.97
C ILE A 87 -4.94 8.93 -1.84
N ARG A 88 -4.48 10.10 -2.31
CA ARG A 88 -5.32 11.30 -2.42
C ARG A 88 -5.26 11.82 -3.83
N TYR A 89 -6.41 12.08 -4.43
CA TYR A 89 -6.50 12.57 -5.80
C TYR A 89 -6.71 14.09 -5.84
N SER A 90 -6.26 14.73 -6.92
CA SER A 90 -6.38 16.19 -7.13
C SER A 90 -7.83 16.67 -7.22
N GLY A 91 -8.76 15.83 -7.71
CA GLY A 91 -10.19 16.13 -7.85
C GLY A 91 -11.00 16.08 -6.54
N GLY A 92 -10.34 15.80 -5.41
CA GLY A 92 -11.01 15.48 -4.15
C GLY A 92 -11.26 13.97 -4.01
N GLY A 93 -11.39 13.51 -2.77
CA GLY A 93 -11.47 12.08 -2.43
C GLY A 93 -10.09 11.43 -2.22
N GLY A 94 -10.12 10.30 -1.53
CA GLY A 94 -8.97 9.43 -1.35
C GLY A 94 -9.41 7.97 -1.33
N ASP A 95 -8.42 7.10 -1.32
CA ASP A 95 -8.64 5.66 -1.25
C ASP A 95 -7.44 4.92 -0.63
N TYR A 96 -7.61 3.67 -0.24
CA TYR A 96 -6.52 2.78 0.19
C TYR A 96 -5.94 1.97 -0.97
N MET A 97 -6.72 1.76 -2.04
CA MET A 97 -6.32 1.01 -3.22
C MET A 97 -6.85 1.70 -4.48
N HIS A 98 -6.06 1.73 -5.56
CA HIS A 98 -6.52 2.16 -6.87
C HIS A 98 -6.87 0.93 -7.71
N LEU A 99 -8.16 0.69 -7.94
CA LEU A 99 -8.63 -0.32 -8.89
C LEU A 99 -8.40 0.19 -10.31
N MET A 100 -7.52 -0.48 -11.06
CA MET A 100 -7.16 -0.03 -12.40
C MET A 100 -8.29 -0.29 -13.42
N SER A 101 -8.64 0.75 -14.16
CA SER A 101 -9.53 0.70 -15.31
C SER A 101 -8.78 0.15 -16.54
N ILE A 102 -9.51 -0.51 -17.44
CA ILE A 102 -8.95 -1.07 -18.68
C ILE A 102 -9.39 -0.23 -19.86
N ASP A 103 -8.43 0.04 -20.75
CA ASP A 103 -8.76 0.47 -22.11
C ASP A 103 -9.18 -0.74 -22.96
N ILE A 104 -10.49 -0.86 -23.18
CA ILE A 104 -11.09 -1.92 -24.00
C ILE A 104 -10.71 -1.83 -25.48
N SER A 105 -10.14 -0.71 -25.92
CA SER A 105 -9.63 -0.54 -27.29
C SER A 105 -8.20 -1.03 -27.48
N ASP A 106 -7.47 -1.28 -26.38
CA ASP A 106 -6.15 -1.85 -26.41
C ASP A 106 -6.22 -3.33 -26.80
N ASN A 107 -5.52 -3.70 -27.88
CA ASN A 107 -5.47 -5.08 -28.38
C ASN A 107 -4.12 -5.76 -28.08
N SER A 108 -3.34 -5.19 -27.17
CA SER A 108 -2.06 -5.76 -26.73
C SER A 108 -2.30 -7.04 -25.92
N SER A 109 -1.48 -8.08 -26.15
CA SER A 109 -1.57 -9.31 -25.35
C SER A 109 -1.06 -9.11 -23.92
N MET A 110 -0.16 -8.15 -23.70
CA MET A 110 0.46 -7.87 -22.42
C MET A 110 0.52 -6.38 -22.16
N ILE A 111 0.43 -6.00 -20.89
CA ILE A 111 0.59 -4.61 -20.44
C ILE A 111 1.50 -4.55 -19.22
N THR A 112 2.23 -3.47 -19.04
CA THR A 112 3.00 -3.23 -17.81
C THR A 112 2.11 -2.59 -16.75
N VAL A 113 2.42 -2.79 -15.46
CA VAL A 113 1.70 -2.09 -14.37
C VAL A 113 1.81 -0.57 -14.53
N GLN A 114 2.94 -0.06 -15.00
CA GLN A 114 3.13 1.36 -15.32
C GLN A 114 2.10 1.86 -16.33
N ASN A 115 2.06 1.24 -17.52
CA ASN A 115 1.16 1.68 -18.58
C ASN A 115 -0.31 1.52 -18.15
N ASN A 116 -0.65 0.40 -17.49
CA ASN A 116 -2.03 0.18 -17.02
C ASN A 116 -2.45 1.23 -15.99
N PHE A 117 -1.56 1.60 -15.07
CA PHE A 117 -1.84 2.64 -14.09
C PHE A 117 -1.98 4.03 -14.75
N GLU A 118 -1.11 4.38 -15.69
CA GLU A 118 -1.19 5.63 -16.46
C GLU A 118 -2.52 5.73 -17.23
N THR A 119 -2.86 4.68 -17.98
CA THR A 119 -4.12 4.59 -18.73
C THR A 119 -5.32 4.65 -17.79
N SER A 120 -5.30 3.96 -16.66
CA SER A 120 -6.37 4.02 -15.66
C SER A 120 -6.57 5.44 -15.13
N MET A 121 -5.48 6.16 -14.82
CA MET A 121 -5.55 7.55 -14.36
C MET A 121 -6.13 8.48 -15.44
N GLU A 122 -5.77 8.26 -16.71
CA GLU A 122 -6.32 8.99 -17.86
C GLU A 122 -7.83 8.73 -18.04
N LEU A 123 -8.24 7.46 -18.08
CA LEU A 123 -9.63 7.05 -18.28
C LEU A 123 -10.57 7.55 -17.16
N ASN A 124 -10.05 7.70 -15.95
CA ASN A 124 -10.79 8.23 -14.81
C ASN A 124 -10.82 9.77 -14.76
N GLY A 125 -10.72 10.44 -15.92
CA GLY A 125 -10.79 11.90 -16.02
C GLY A 125 -9.46 12.60 -15.80
N ASN A 126 -8.35 11.96 -16.22
CA ASN A 126 -6.99 12.47 -16.06
C ASN A 126 -6.64 12.82 -14.60
N LEU A 127 -6.93 11.87 -13.70
CA LEU A 127 -6.61 11.99 -12.28
C LEU A 127 -5.13 12.29 -12.06
N LYS A 128 -4.84 13.03 -10.99
CA LYS A 128 -3.47 13.22 -10.48
C LYS A 128 -3.41 12.87 -9.01
N LEU A 129 -2.26 12.38 -8.57
CA LEU A 129 -1.92 12.16 -7.17
C LEU A 129 -1.60 13.50 -6.53
N LYS A 130 -2.39 13.90 -5.53
CA LYS A 130 -2.19 15.16 -4.81
C LYS A 130 -0.88 15.13 -4.02
N ASN A 131 -0.62 14.01 -3.34
CA ASN A 131 0.58 13.75 -2.55
C ASN A 131 1.10 12.34 -2.80
N VAL A 132 2.33 12.05 -2.39
CA VAL A 132 2.93 10.72 -2.58
C VAL A 132 2.13 9.72 -1.73
N PRO A 133 1.64 8.61 -2.32
CA PRO A 133 0.83 7.65 -1.58
C PRO A 133 1.57 7.09 -0.35
N ASN A 134 0.91 7.11 0.81
CA ASN A 134 1.52 6.80 2.10
C ASN A 134 0.56 6.00 3.02
N PRO A 135 0.98 4.84 3.55
CA PRO A 135 2.35 4.29 3.55
C PRO A 135 2.78 3.66 2.22
N GLY A 136 1.87 3.42 1.28
CA GLY A 136 2.24 2.97 -0.04
C GLY A 136 1.10 3.05 -1.04
N LEU A 137 1.40 2.70 -2.29
CA LEU A 137 0.44 2.62 -3.37
C LEU A 137 0.03 1.17 -3.58
N ILE A 138 -1.24 0.85 -3.36
CA ILE A 138 -1.82 -0.47 -3.63
C ILE A 138 -2.61 -0.35 -4.93
N LEU A 139 -2.27 -1.20 -5.92
CA LEU A 139 -2.91 -1.22 -7.23
C LEU A 139 -3.67 -2.52 -7.39
N GLY A 140 -4.99 -2.43 -7.56
CA GLY A 140 -5.85 -3.55 -7.87
C GLY A 140 -5.89 -3.78 -9.38
N LEU A 141 -5.52 -5.00 -9.80
CA LEU A 141 -5.58 -5.37 -11.21
C LEU A 141 -6.99 -5.83 -11.60
N PRO A 142 -7.53 -5.36 -12.73
CA PRO A 142 -8.87 -5.70 -13.18
C PRO A 142 -8.93 -7.18 -13.56
N ARG A 143 -9.81 -7.91 -12.88
CA ARG A 143 -9.98 -9.36 -13.05
C ARG A 143 -11.45 -9.73 -13.15
N SER A 144 -11.73 -10.76 -13.94
CA SER A 144 -13.03 -11.42 -14.03
C SER A 144 -12.79 -12.93 -14.04
N ASP A 145 -13.50 -13.67 -13.19
CA ASP A 145 -13.37 -15.12 -13.03
C ASP A 145 -11.92 -15.62 -12.89
N GLY A 146 -11.11 -14.89 -12.11
CA GLY A 146 -9.70 -15.23 -11.85
C GLY A 146 -8.73 -14.97 -13.01
N LYS A 147 -9.21 -14.42 -14.13
CA LYS A 147 -8.39 -14.01 -15.28
C LYS A 147 -8.32 -12.50 -15.39
N PHE A 148 -7.22 -12.00 -15.97
CA PHE A 148 -7.17 -10.60 -16.35
C PHE A 148 -8.22 -10.32 -17.42
N VAL A 149 -8.85 -9.15 -17.31
CA VAL A 149 -9.75 -8.67 -18.35
C VAL A 149 -8.87 -7.99 -19.41
N ASN A 150 -9.09 -8.33 -20.68
CA ASN A 150 -8.40 -7.79 -21.88
C ASN A 150 -6.93 -8.17 -22.11
N TYR A 151 -6.19 -8.66 -21.10
CA TYR A 151 -4.78 -9.02 -21.23
C TYR A 151 -4.52 -10.49 -20.90
N GLU A 152 -3.57 -11.13 -21.59
CA GLU A 152 -3.09 -12.47 -21.24
C GLU A 152 -2.15 -12.43 -20.03
N ALA A 153 -1.34 -11.37 -19.95
CA ALA A 153 -0.41 -11.17 -18.83
C ALA A 153 -0.22 -9.69 -18.49
N VAL A 154 0.07 -9.43 -17.21
CA VAL A 154 0.48 -8.11 -16.74
C VAL A 154 1.90 -8.21 -16.20
N ILE A 155 2.78 -7.34 -16.70
CA ILE A 155 4.21 -7.32 -16.37
C ILE A 155 4.43 -6.36 -15.19
N PRO A 156 4.83 -6.85 -14.00
CA PRO A 156 5.07 -5.99 -12.85
C PRO A 156 6.36 -5.19 -13.03
N ASN A 157 6.26 -3.86 -13.01
CA ASN A 157 7.43 -2.99 -12.96
C ASN A 157 8.10 -3.07 -11.58
N THR A 158 9.43 -3.19 -11.52
CA THR A 158 10.17 -3.18 -10.25
C THR A 158 10.27 -1.79 -9.63
N GLU A 159 10.16 -0.75 -10.46
CA GLU A 159 10.00 0.65 -10.11
C GLU A 159 8.86 1.26 -10.92
N LEU A 160 8.03 2.08 -10.28
CA LEU A 160 6.95 2.83 -10.91
C LEU A 160 7.36 4.31 -10.95
N ASN A 161 7.34 4.94 -12.12
CA ASN A 161 7.52 6.37 -12.27
C ASN A 161 6.18 7.08 -12.10
N ILE A 162 6.02 7.81 -11.01
CA ILE A 162 4.79 8.55 -10.70
C ILE A 162 4.90 10.05 -10.99
N GLN A 163 6.07 10.55 -11.42
CA GLN A 163 6.34 12.00 -11.52
C GLN A 163 5.28 12.76 -12.32
N HIS A 164 4.87 12.21 -13.46
CA HIS A 164 3.90 12.83 -14.36
C HIS A 164 2.43 12.56 -13.95
N LEU A 165 2.23 11.64 -12.99
CA LEU A 165 0.94 11.35 -12.37
C LEU A 165 0.71 12.20 -11.12
N MET A 166 1.75 12.84 -10.59
CA MET A 166 1.64 13.79 -9.47
C MET A 166 1.04 15.12 -9.92
N GLU A 167 0.29 15.77 -9.03
CA GLU A 167 -0.03 17.18 -9.15
C GLU A 167 1.28 18.00 -9.09
N PRO A 168 1.48 19.00 -9.96
CA PRO A 168 2.70 19.82 -9.92
C PRO A 168 2.85 20.52 -8.57
N ALA A 169 4.06 20.49 -8.01
CA ALA A 169 4.40 21.19 -6.77
C ALA A 169 5.65 22.06 -6.97
N THR A 170 5.72 23.16 -6.24
CA THR A 170 6.86 24.09 -6.27
C THR A 170 7.60 24.06 -4.94
N CYS A 171 8.93 24.01 -5.00
CA CYS A 171 9.80 24.12 -3.84
C CYS A 171 9.53 25.43 -3.10
N GLU A 172 9.23 25.34 -1.80
CA GLU A 172 8.86 26.51 -1.00
C GLU A 172 10.03 27.47 -0.76
N THR A 173 11.27 27.02 -0.96
CA THR A 173 12.48 27.84 -0.79
C THR A 173 12.83 28.67 -2.04
N CYS A 174 12.67 28.11 -3.25
CA CYS A 174 13.15 28.75 -4.49
C CYS A 174 12.13 28.77 -5.65
N SER A 175 10.91 28.29 -5.42
CA SER A 175 9.80 28.23 -6.38
C SER A 175 10.05 27.41 -7.65
N GLN A 176 11.16 26.66 -7.73
CA GLN A 176 11.42 25.69 -8.79
C GLN A 176 10.57 24.42 -8.61
N PRO A 177 10.38 23.59 -9.65
CA PRO A 177 9.65 22.33 -9.51
C PRO A 177 10.19 21.47 -8.35
N ALA A 178 9.29 20.97 -7.51
CA ALA A 178 9.64 20.13 -6.37
C ALA A 178 9.77 18.65 -6.79
N SER A 179 10.83 18.01 -6.28
CA SER A 179 11.10 16.57 -6.47
C SER A 179 10.79 15.75 -5.21
N TRP A 180 10.61 16.43 -4.07
CA TRP A 180 10.49 15.82 -2.75
C TRP A 180 9.32 16.38 -1.96
N GLU A 181 8.68 15.51 -1.18
CA GLU A 181 7.76 15.87 -0.09
C GLU A 181 8.42 15.55 1.25
N ILE A 182 8.31 16.45 2.21
CA ILE A 182 8.71 16.20 3.59
C ILE A 182 7.43 16.09 4.42
N ILE A 183 7.28 14.97 5.12
CA ILE A 183 6.08 14.65 5.90
C ILE A 183 6.42 14.44 7.38
N LYS A 184 5.44 14.61 8.26
CA LYS A 184 5.52 14.13 9.65
C LYS A 184 5.38 12.61 9.70
N LYS A 185 6.26 11.94 10.44
CA LYS A 185 6.24 10.49 10.65
C LYS A 185 4.97 9.98 11.34
N GLU A 186 4.40 10.78 12.24
CA GLU A 186 3.25 10.37 13.07
C GLU A 186 1.94 10.27 12.27
N ASN A 187 1.61 11.32 11.50
CA ASN A 187 0.33 11.45 10.81
C ASN A 187 0.43 11.53 9.28
N ALA A 188 1.63 11.46 8.70
CA ALA A 188 1.92 11.68 7.28
C ALA A 188 1.38 13.01 6.72
N GLU A 189 1.23 14.02 7.58
CA GLU A 189 0.94 15.38 7.14
C GLU A 189 2.13 15.91 6.33
N VAL A 190 1.84 16.43 5.14
CA VAL A 190 2.84 17.08 4.28
C VAL A 190 3.18 18.43 4.90
N LEU A 191 4.43 18.57 5.33
CA LEU A 191 4.93 19.78 5.96
C LEU A 191 5.38 20.81 4.94
N GLN A 192 6.04 20.35 3.89
CA GLN A 192 6.64 21.20 2.87
C GLN A 192 7.11 20.37 1.66
N THR A 193 7.35 21.04 0.53
CA THR A 193 7.95 20.44 -0.67
C THR A 193 9.28 21.09 -1.05
N SER A 194 10.20 20.30 -1.61
CA SER A 194 11.55 20.76 -1.95
C SER A 194 12.04 20.26 -3.31
N CYS A 195 12.86 21.05 -3.97
CA CYS A 195 13.68 20.58 -5.10
C CYS A 195 14.96 19.91 -4.59
N ASP A 196 15.70 19.26 -5.49
CA ASP A 196 16.95 18.56 -5.14
C ASP A 196 18.01 19.50 -4.54
N LYS A 197 18.10 20.74 -5.04
CA LYS A 197 19.13 21.70 -4.61
C LYS A 197 18.88 22.28 -3.21
N CYS A 198 17.62 22.39 -2.80
CA CYS A 198 17.23 22.96 -1.51
C CYS A 198 17.08 21.89 -0.42
N LEU A 199 17.00 20.60 -0.78
CA LEU A 199 16.69 19.53 0.15
C LEU A 199 17.64 19.50 1.35
N ASP A 200 18.96 19.58 1.12
CA ASP A 200 19.93 19.54 2.21
C ASP A 200 19.78 20.70 3.21
N CYS A 201 19.41 21.89 2.74
CA CYS A 201 19.14 23.03 3.62
C CYS A 201 17.89 22.78 4.46
N VAL A 202 16.85 22.29 3.80
CA VAL A 202 15.56 21.99 4.38
C VAL A 202 15.67 20.91 5.47
N LEU A 203 16.48 19.88 5.26
CA LEU A 203 16.65 18.79 6.22
C LEU A 203 17.45 19.19 7.47
N ARG A 204 18.32 20.19 7.39
CA ARG A 204 19.04 20.72 8.57
C ARG A 204 18.12 21.38 9.59
N GLU A 205 16.97 21.87 9.13
CA GLU A 205 15.96 22.53 9.98
C GLU A 205 14.92 21.55 10.51
N LYS A 206 14.94 20.28 10.08
CA LYS A 206 13.99 19.25 10.51
C LYS A 206 14.59 18.33 11.55
N ASP A 207 13.72 17.84 12.42
CA ASP A 207 14.05 16.83 13.42
C ASP A 207 13.90 15.40 12.86
N ASP A 208 14.24 14.42 13.70
CA ASP A 208 14.11 12.98 13.39
C ASP A 208 12.65 12.50 13.22
N THR A 209 11.66 13.40 13.36
CA THR A 209 10.24 13.09 13.15
C THR A 209 9.79 13.32 11.72
N SER A 210 10.67 13.82 10.85
CA SER A 210 10.38 14.08 9.44
C SER A 210 10.81 12.93 8.53
N ILE A 211 10.01 12.62 7.51
CA ILE A 211 10.35 11.64 6.46
C ILE A 211 10.37 12.34 5.11
N VAL A 212 11.38 12.02 4.30
CA VAL A 212 11.52 12.51 2.93
C VAL A 212 10.98 11.47 1.96
N MET A 213 10.06 11.89 1.08
CA MET A 213 9.46 11.04 0.06
C MET A 213 9.73 11.59 -1.33
N SER A 214 10.14 10.71 -2.26
CA SER A 214 10.32 11.09 -3.66
C SER A 214 8.98 11.21 -4.35
N ARG A 215 8.79 12.31 -5.09
CA ARG A 215 7.63 12.52 -5.97
C ARG A 215 7.78 11.82 -7.33
N ALA A 216 8.90 11.15 -7.59
CA ALA A 216 9.23 10.66 -8.92
C ALA A 216 9.06 9.15 -9.06
N LYS A 217 9.47 8.37 -8.05
CA LYS A 217 9.54 6.92 -8.16
C LYS A 217 9.02 6.20 -6.92
N MET A 218 8.33 5.08 -7.13
CA MET A 218 7.97 4.11 -6.11
C MET A 218 8.57 2.75 -6.44
N ARG A 219 8.85 1.93 -5.44
CA ARG A 219 9.46 0.60 -5.61
C ARG A 219 8.46 -0.50 -5.34
N LEU A 220 8.45 -1.53 -6.17
CA LEU A 220 7.61 -2.70 -5.94
C LEU A 220 8.14 -3.52 -4.75
N LEU A 221 7.26 -3.81 -3.81
CA LEU A 221 7.59 -4.55 -2.57
C LEU A 221 6.88 -5.88 -2.46
N ALA A 222 5.67 -6.00 -3.02
CA ALA A 222 4.91 -7.23 -2.96
C ALA A 222 3.95 -7.33 -4.14
N ILE A 223 3.62 -8.56 -4.50
CA ILE A 223 2.56 -8.91 -5.45
C ILE A 223 1.68 -9.92 -4.74
N ILE A 224 0.38 -9.67 -4.67
CA ILE A 224 -0.60 -10.65 -4.21
C ILE A 224 -1.18 -11.33 -5.44
N CYS A 225 -1.12 -12.65 -5.45
CA CYS A 225 -1.64 -13.48 -6.53
C CYS A 225 -2.82 -14.30 -6.01
N ILE A 226 -3.80 -14.52 -6.87
CA ILE A 226 -4.87 -15.48 -6.62
C ILE A 226 -4.96 -16.45 -7.80
N SER A 227 -5.12 -17.73 -7.47
CA SER A 227 -5.49 -18.80 -8.38
C SER A 227 -6.72 -19.52 -7.82
N ALA A 228 -7.80 -19.56 -8.60
CA ALA A 228 -9.13 -19.97 -8.14
C ALA A 228 -9.56 -19.19 -6.88
N SER A 229 -9.46 -19.80 -5.70
CA SER A 229 -9.80 -19.19 -4.40
C SER A 229 -8.62 -19.08 -3.44
N HIS A 230 -7.40 -19.40 -3.90
CA HIS A 230 -6.20 -19.44 -3.05
C HIS A 230 -5.29 -18.25 -3.30
N PHE A 231 -5.02 -17.48 -2.25
CA PHE A 231 -4.11 -16.35 -2.28
C PHE A 231 -2.68 -16.76 -1.93
N THR A 232 -1.73 -16.29 -2.73
CA THR A 232 -0.29 -16.43 -2.54
C THR A 232 0.37 -15.06 -2.70
N ALA A 233 1.62 -14.92 -2.28
CA ALA A 233 2.30 -13.63 -2.36
C ALA A 233 3.77 -13.78 -2.78
N PHE A 234 4.24 -12.85 -3.60
CA PHE A 234 5.65 -12.56 -3.77
C PHE A 234 6.00 -11.34 -2.94
N ILE A 235 7.05 -11.41 -2.12
CA ILE A 235 7.41 -10.35 -1.19
C ILE A 235 8.91 -10.09 -1.31
N ARG A 236 9.28 -8.81 -1.36
CA ARG A 236 10.66 -8.38 -1.35
C ARG A 236 11.14 -8.14 0.08
N ASP A 237 12.28 -8.73 0.46
CA ASP A 237 12.90 -8.50 1.78
C ASP A 237 13.55 -7.11 1.85
N SER A 238 12.78 -6.07 2.14
CA SER A 238 13.28 -4.70 2.24
C SER A 238 14.09 -4.42 3.51
N MET A 239 14.02 -5.31 4.51
CA MET A 239 14.80 -5.23 5.75
C MET A 239 16.05 -6.13 5.75
N GLY A 240 16.39 -6.78 4.64
CA GLY A 240 17.55 -7.67 4.54
C GLY A 240 18.16 -7.70 3.14
N SER A 241 18.15 -8.88 2.50
CA SER A 241 18.91 -9.11 1.27
C SER A 241 18.36 -8.37 0.04
N GLY A 242 17.11 -7.89 0.11
CA GLY A 242 16.42 -7.27 -1.03
C GLY A 242 15.91 -8.27 -2.06
N GLU A 243 16.00 -9.58 -1.77
CA GLU A 243 15.56 -10.68 -2.61
C GLU A 243 14.05 -10.88 -2.59
N TRP A 244 13.54 -11.63 -3.57
CA TRP A 244 12.13 -12.00 -3.68
C TRP A 244 11.88 -13.36 -3.03
N LEU A 245 10.82 -13.41 -2.22
CA LEU A 245 10.36 -14.59 -1.53
C LEU A 245 8.96 -14.92 -2.00
N TYR A 246 8.69 -16.21 -2.24
CA TYR A 246 7.36 -16.73 -2.50
C TYR A 246 6.74 -17.24 -1.20
N PHE A 247 5.49 -16.87 -0.95
CA PHE A 247 4.72 -17.28 0.21
C PHE A 247 3.41 -17.94 -0.22
N ASP A 248 3.24 -19.17 0.26
CA ASP A 248 2.01 -19.94 0.18
C ASP A 248 1.61 -20.35 1.61
N SER A 249 0.43 -19.86 2.03
CA SER A 249 -0.10 -20.11 3.38
C SER A 249 -0.54 -21.56 3.64
N MET A 250 -0.72 -22.35 2.58
CA MET A 250 -1.12 -23.76 2.64
C MET A 250 -0.08 -24.69 2.00
N ALA A 251 1.18 -24.25 1.91
CA ALA A 251 2.28 -25.06 1.40
C ALA A 251 2.38 -26.39 2.16
N GLY A 252 2.28 -27.52 1.44
CA GLY A 252 2.28 -28.87 2.00
C GLY A 252 0.90 -29.45 2.36
N GLY A 253 -0.19 -28.75 2.03
CA GLY A 253 -1.57 -29.17 2.30
C GLY A 253 -2.26 -29.99 1.19
N TYR A 254 -1.56 -30.34 0.10
CA TYR A 254 -2.08 -31.29 -0.89
C TYR A 254 -1.49 -32.68 -0.63
N PRO A 255 -2.29 -33.77 -0.71
CA PRO A 255 -1.78 -35.13 -0.66
C PRO A 255 -0.83 -35.46 -1.83
#